data_AF-A0A060Z807-F1
#
_entry.id   AF-A0A060Z807-F1
#
_cell.length_a   1.000
_cell.length_b   1.000
_cell.length_c   1.000
_cell.angle_alpha   90.00
_cell.angle_beta   90.00
_cell.angle_gamma   90.00
#
_symmetry.space_group_name_H-M   'P 1'
#
loop_
_entity.id
_entity.type
_entity.pdbx_description
1 polymer ?
#
loop_
_entity_poly.entity_id
_entity_poly.type
_entity_poly.pdbx_seq_one_letter_code
_entity_poly.pdbx_strand_id
1 'polypeptide(L)'
;MTGENELAIKEAFQRAQKGHNNKAKLVASLKNTYNKLEDKTLFHEEFIQYLKHAMIVYKREPAVENVIEFVSKFSTSFHTPSTEGGEEEEEDEEDENPFLSYMFNFLLEVGQLL
;
A
#
# COMPACT_ATOMS: atom_id res chain seq x y z
N MET A 1 -7.77 27.76 6.18
CA MET A 1 -6.79 26.68 6.38
C MET A 1 -7.55 25.37 6.28
N THR A 2 -7.57 24.74 5.11
CA THR A 2 -8.30 23.49 4.89
C THR A 2 -7.45 22.33 5.42
N GLY A 3 -7.79 21.83 6.61
CA GLY A 3 -7.23 20.59 7.11
C GLY A 3 -7.63 19.46 6.17
N GLU A 4 -6.68 18.98 5.38
CA GLU A 4 -6.84 17.70 4.71
C GLU A 4 -6.92 16.65 5.82
N ASN A 5 -8.14 16.16 6.10
CA ASN A 5 -8.31 14.98 6.96
C ASN A 5 -7.42 13.88 6.40
N GLU A 6 -6.44 13.45 7.20
CA GLU A 6 -5.52 12.38 6.82
C GLU A 6 -6.33 11.12 6.48
N LEU A 7 -6.00 10.50 5.35
CA LEU A 7 -6.77 9.35 4.87
C LEU A 7 -6.49 8.14 5.77
N ALA A 8 -7.48 7.71 6.53
CA ALA A 8 -7.38 6.51 7.36
C ALA A 8 -7.30 5.24 6.51
N ILE A 9 -6.58 4.21 6.99
CA ILE A 9 -6.41 2.93 6.28
C ILE A 9 -7.76 2.30 5.96
N LYS A 10 -8.65 2.19 6.96
CA LYS A 10 -10.02 1.68 6.76
C LYS A 10 -10.74 2.38 5.61
N GLU A 11 -10.65 3.71 5.56
CA GLU A 11 -11.31 4.51 4.54
C GLU A 11 -10.69 4.29 3.17
N ALA A 12 -9.36 4.21 3.09
CA ALA A 12 -8.65 3.88 1.84
C ALA A 12 -9.11 2.53 1.28
N PHE A 13 -9.19 1.49 2.12
CA PHE A 13 -9.66 0.15 1.73
C PHE A 13 -11.14 0.16 1.30
N GLN A 14 -12.02 0.84 2.04
CA GLN A 14 -13.44 0.97 1.67
C GLN A 14 -13.62 1.70 0.33
N ARG A 15 -12.84 2.75 0.08
CA ARG A 15 -12.86 3.46 -1.20
C ARG A 15 -12.26 2.59 -2.31
N ALA A 16 -11.19 1.86 -2.05
CA ALA A 16 -10.53 0.99 -3.04
C ALA A 16 -11.47 -0.08 -3.61
N GLN A 17 -12.45 -0.58 -2.83
CA GLN A 17 -13.44 -1.56 -3.32
C GLN A 17 -14.25 -1.07 -4.53
N LYS A 18 -14.43 0.24 -4.70
CA LYS A 18 -15.23 0.83 -5.79
C LYS A 18 -14.38 1.03 -7.04
N GLY A 19 -14.73 0.35 -8.13
CA GLY A 19 -13.98 0.41 -9.39
C GLY A 19 -13.87 1.80 -10.05
N HIS A 20 -14.77 2.74 -9.73
CA HIS A 20 -14.75 4.10 -10.28
C HIS A 20 -13.89 5.08 -9.49
N ASN A 21 -13.30 4.68 -8.36
CA ASN A 21 -12.43 5.57 -7.60
C ASN A 21 -11.05 5.71 -8.25
N ASN A 22 -10.48 6.92 -8.20
CA ASN A 22 -9.13 7.18 -8.67
C ASN A 22 -8.10 6.54 -7.72
N LYS A 23 -7.63 5.35 -8.08
CA LYS A 23 -6.65 4.57 -7.31
C LYS A 23 -5.33 5.32 -7.12
N ALA A 24 -4.87 6.07 -8.12
CA ALA A 24 -3.63 6.84 -8.01
C ALA A 24 -3.74 7.93 -6.92
N LYS A 25 -4.88 8.61 -6.85
CA LYS A 25 -5.15 9.60 -5.78
C LYS A 25 -5.23 8.93 -4.40
N LEU A 26 -5.89 7.77 -4.30
CA LEU A 26 -5.96 7.02 -3.04
C LEU A 26 -4.57 6.59 -2.55
N VAL A 27 -3.73 6.07 -3.45
CA VAL A 27 -2.35 5.70 -3.15
C VAL A 27 -1.56 6.92 -2.69
N ALA A 28 -1.59 8.02 -3.44
CA ALA A 28 -0.87 9.24 -3.08
C ALA A 28 -1.31 9.81 -1.72
N SER A 29 -2.62 9.85 -1.45
CA SER A 29 -3.15 10.32 -0.17
C SER A 29 -2.72 9.42 0.99
N LEU A 30 -2.83 8.10 0.85
CA LEU A 30 -2.42 7.18 1.91
C LEU A 30 -0.89 7.18 2.10
N LYS A 31 -0.11 7.32 1.01
CA LYS A 31 1.35 7.41 1.06
C LYS A 31 1.79 8.66 1.81
N ASN A 32 1.10 9.79 1.61
CA ASN A 32 1.35 11.01 2.36
C ASN A 32 1.10 10.81 3.87
N THR A 33 -0.02 10.17 4.25
CA THR A 33 -0.28 9.79 5.64
C THR A 33 0.81 8.88 6.18
N TYR A 34 1.19 7.84 5.43
CA TYR A 34 2.27 6.93 5.81
C TYR A 34 3.56 7.68 6.07
N ASN A 35 4.00 8.55 5.15
CA ASN A 35 5.29 9.24 5.23
C ASN A 35 5.43 10.15 6.45
N LYS A 36 4.33 10.72 6.95
CA LYS A 36 4.33 11.61 8.14
C LYS A 36 4.51 10.89 9.47
N LEU A 37 4.31 9.57 9.52
CA LEU A 37 4.43 8.81 10.76
C LEU A 37 5.90 8.68 11.17
N GLU A 38 6.24 8.89 12.44
CA GLU A 38 7.58 8.56 12.93
C GLU A 38 7.72 7.04 13.12
N ASP A 39 6.73 6.44 13.78
CA ASP A 39 6.60 4.99 13.96
C ASP A 39 5.57 4.41 12.97
N LYS A 40 5.99 3.45 12.14
CA LYS A 40 5.15 2.81 11.12
C LYS A 40 4.50 1.51 11.59
N THR A 41 4.84 0.99 12.77
CA THR A 41 4.41 -0.34 13.23
C THR A 41 2.90 -0.46 13.28
N LEU A 42 2.20 0.49 13.91
CA LEU A 42 0.73 0.46 13.98
C LEU A 42 0.07 0.58 12.60
N PHE A 43 0.68 1.34 11.68
CA PHE A 43 0.19 1.42 10.31
C PHE A 43 0.31 0.07 9.60
N HIS A 44 1.45 -0.59 9.73
CA HIS A 44 1.70 -1.91 9.14
C HIS A 44 0.70 -2.96 9.65
N GLU A 45 0.50 -3.02 10.96
CA GLU A 45 -0.45 -3.93 11.60
C GLU A 45 -1.91 -3.69 11.15
N GLU A 46 -2.36 -2.43 11.18
CA GLU A 46 -3.71 -2.06 10.75
C GLU A 46 -3.91 -2.33 9.24
N PHE A 47 -2.90 -2.05 8.42
CA PHE A 47 -2.95 -2.31 6.98
C PHE A 47 -3.15 -3.81 6.69
N ILE A 48 -2.39 -4.68 7.36
CA ILE A 48 -2.55 -6.13 7.24
C ILE A 48 -3.90 -6.60 7.78
N GLN A 49 -4.38 -6.03 8.89
CA GLN A 49 -5.70 -6.36 9.43
C GLN A 49 -6.79 -6.16 8.37
N TYR A 50 -6.76 -5.07 7.61
CA TYR A 50 -7.73 -4.85 6.53
C TYR A 50 -7.47 -5.70 5.29
N LEU A 51 -6.21 -5.96 4.92
CA LEU A 51 -5.86 -6.84 3.81
C LEU A 51 -6.36 -8.27 4.02
N LYS A 52 -6.30 -8.81 5.25
CA LYS A 52 -6.79 -10.15 5.59
C LYS A 52 -8.25 -10.38 5.19
N HIS A 53 -9.11 -9.36 5.26
CA HIS A 53 -10.49 -9.47 4.81
C HIS A 53 -10.64 -9.75 3.31
N ALA A 54 -9.73 -9.23 2.48
CA ALA A 54 -9.70 -9.53 1.05
C ALA A 54 -9.09 -10.91 0.76
N MET A 55 -8.08 -11.32 1.53
CA MET A 55 -7.34 -12.58 1.30
C MET A 55 -8.14 -13.84 1.60
N ILE A 56 -9.15 -13.79 2.47
CA ILE A 56 -10.01 -14.96 2.78
C ILE A 56 -11.08 -15.25 1.73
N VAL A 57 -11.19 -14.44 0.69
CA VAL A 57 -12.20 -14.59 -0.36
C VAL A 57 -11.59 -15.32 -1.56
N TYR A 58 -11.97 -16.60 -1.74
CA TYR A 58 -11.46 -17.44 -2.83
C TYR A 58 -11.98 -17.03 -4.22
N LYS A 59 -13.25 -16.60 -4.30
CA LYS A 59 -13.87 -16.21 -5.56
C LYS A 59 -13.32 -14.87 -6.04
N ARG A 60 -13.14 -14.72 -7.36
CA ARG A 60 -12.74 -13.46 -8.00
C ARG A 60 -13.87 -12.43 -7.98
N GLU A 61 -14.10 -11.85 -6.80
CA GLU A 61 -15.07 -10.78 -6.61
C GLU A 61 -14.45 -9.43 -7.03
N PRO A 62 -15.13 -8.61 -7.86
CA PRO A 62 -14.56 -7.36 -8.37
C PRO A 62 -14.08 -6.39 -7.29
N ALA A 63 -14.77 -6.34 -6.15
CA ALA A 63 -14.38 -5.50 -5.01
C ALA A 63 -13.05 -5.95 -4.39
N VAL A 64 -12.83 -7.27 -4.31
CA VAL A 64 -11.59 -7.87 -3.80
C VAL A 64 -10.44 -7.59 -4.78
N GLU A 65 -10.65 -7.83 -6.08
CA GLU A 65 -9.65 -7.53 -7.12
C GLU A 65 -9.23 -6.06 -7.09
N ASN A 66 -10.17 -5.13 -6.92
CA ASN A 66 -9.86 -3.70 -6.80
C ASN A 66 -9.02 -3.37 -5.55
N VAL A 67 -9.27 -4.06 -4.43
CA VAL A 67 -8.46 -3.91 -3.20
C VAL A 67 -7.06 -4.48 -3.40
N ILE A 68 -6.92 -5.66 -4.02
CA ILE A 68 -5.61 -6.25 -4.33
C ILE A 68 -4.80 -5.34 -5.27
N GLU A 69 -5.43 -4.75 -6.29
CA GLU A 69 -4.79 -3.78 -7.18
C GLU A 69 -4.37 -2.50 -6.44
N PHE A 70 -5.19 -2.02 -5.50
CA PHE A 70 -4.84 -0.87 -4.67
C PHE A 70 -3.63 -1.18 -3.77
N VAL A 71 -3.62 -2.34 -3.12
CA VAL A 71 -2.55 -2.77 -2.21
C VAL A 71 -1.25 -2.95 -2.98
N SER A 72 -1.27 -3.56 -4.17
CA SER A 72 -0.07 -3.72 -5.00
C SER A 72 0.50 -2.36 -5.39
N LYS A 73 -0.34 -1.45 -5.89
CA LYS A 73 0.08 -0.07 -6.25
C LYS A 73 0.61 0.70 -5.06
N PHE A 74 0.00 0.58 -3.88
CA PHE A 74 0.50 1.24 -2.68
C PHE A 74 1.87 0.70 -2.27
N SER A 75 2.02 -0.63 -2.22
CA SER A 75 3.26 -1.31 -1.80
C SER A 75 4.45 -0.95 -2.68
N THR A 76 4.23 -0.82 -3.99
CA THR A 76 5.28 -0.47 -4.96
C THR A 76 5.45 1.03 -5.15
N SER A 77 4.55 1.88 -4.62
CA SER A 77 4.59 3.32 -4.82
C SER A 77 5.80 4.02 -4.20
N PHE A 78 6.51 3.35 -3.29
CA PHE A 78 7.71 3.89 -2.65
C PHE A 78 8.97 3.73 -3.51
N HIS A 79 8.93 2.89 -4.53
CA HIS A 79 10.02 2.77 -5.48
C HIS A 79 9.96 3.92 -6.50
N THR A 80 11.04 4.66 -6.67
CA THR A 80 11.23 5.56 -7.80
C THR A 80 11.73 4.72 -8.98
N PRO A 81 11.04 4.70 -10.13
CA PRO A 81 11.63 4.09 -11.31
C PRO A 81 12.85 4.93 -11.71
N SER A 82 14.02 4.29 -11.71
CA SER A 82 15.21 4.85 -12.34
C SER A 82 14.83 5.15 -13.79
N THR A 83 14.72 6.44 -14.12
CA THR A 83 14.17 6.86 -15.40
C THR A 83 15.19 6.52 -16.48
N GLU A 84 14.80 5.71 -17.47
CA GLU A 84 15.55 5.56 -18.71
C GLU A 84 15.63 6.93 -19.41
N GLY A 85 16.65 7.71 -19.08
CA GLY A 85 16.99 8.98 -19.73
C GLY A 85 16.87 10.21 -18.84
N GLY A 86 17.89 10.46 -18.02
CA GLY A 86 18.18 11.80 -17.52
C GLY A 86 18.53 11.85 -16.04
N GLU A 87 19.83 12.04 -15.79
CA GLU A 87 20.46 12.43 -14.53
C GLU A 87 20.50 11.34 -13.45
N GLU A 88 21.72 10.84 -13.26
CA GLU A 88 22.18 10.01 -12.13
C GLU A 88 21.92 10.78 -10.83
N GLU A 89 20.70 10.69 -10.29
CA GLU A 89 20.52 10.85 -8.85
C GLU A 89 21.06 9.57 -8.23
N GLU A 90 22.11 9.75 -7.41
CA GLU A 90 22.85 8.72 -6.69
C GLU A 90 21.89 7.61 -6.23
N GLU A 91 22.07 6.42 -6.80
CA GLU A 91 21.52 5.20 -6.23
C GLU A 91 22.13 5.09 -4.83
N ASP A 92 21.41 5.59 -3.83
CA ASP A 92 21.54 5.10 -2.47
C ASP A 92 21.15 3.61 -2.53
N GLU A 93 22.17 2.80 -2.77
CA GLU A 93 22.21 1.38 -2.48
C GLU A 93 21.53 1.18 -1.11
N GLU A 94 20.47 0.37 -1.06
CA GLU A 94 19.77 -0.06 0.17
C GLU A 94 18.65 0.84 0.76
N ASP A 95 17.89 1.60 -0.02
CA ASP A 95 16.52 1.93 0.41
C ASP A 95 15.62 0.69 0.30
N GLU A 96 15.85 -0.30 1.17
CA GLU A 96 14.89 -1.37 1.46
C GLU A 96 13.56 -0.69 1.77
N ASN A 97 12.62 -0.71 0.83
CA ASN A 97 11.27 -0.19 1.05
C ASN A 97 10.65 -0.92 2.25
N PRO A 98 10.60 -0.31 3.46
CA PRO A 98 10.33 -1.06 4.69
C PRO A 98 8.91 -1.61 4.70
N PHE A 99 8.01 -0.92 4.00
CA PHE A 99 6.63 -1.37 3.81
C PHE A 99 6.57 -2.61 2.91
N LEU A 100 7.31 -2.64 1.80
CA LEU A 100 7.33 -3.77 0.88
C LEU A 100 8.01 -5.00 1.51
N SER A 101 9.11 -4.81 2.24
CA SER A 101 9.76 -5.88 3.02
C SER A 101 8.81 -6.47 4.06
N TYR A 102 8.11 -5.62 4.82
CA TYR A 102 7.09 -6.05 5.78
C TYR A 102 5.94 -6.83 5.10
N MET A 103 5.44 -6.32 3.97
CA MET A 103 4.40 -6.98 3.19
C MET A 103 4.83 -8.37 2.70
N PHE A 104 6.04 -8.51 2.15
CA PHE A 104 6.54 -9.81 1.72
C PHE A 104 6.73 -10.77 2.88
N ASN A 105 7.29 -10.33 4.01
CA ASN A 105 7.41 -11.17 5.20
C ASN A 105 6.06 -11.71 5.66
N PHE A 106 5.04 -10.84 5.76
CA PHE A 106 3.68 -11.25 6.08
C PHE A 106 3.13 -12.29 5.08
N LEU A 107 3.28 -12.06 3.78
CA LEU A 107 2.77 -12.97 2.76
C LEU A 107 3.49 -14.34 2.80
N LEU A 108 4.80 -14.35 3.06
CA LEU A 108 5.60 -15.57 3.21
C LEU A 108 5.22 -16.35 4.47
N GLU A 109 4.96 -15.68 5.59
CA GLU A 109 4.49 -16.30 6.83
C GLU A 109 3.10 -16.93 6.66
N VAL A 110 2.15 -16.22 6.05
CA VAL A 110 0.80 -16.76 5.80
C VAL A 110 0.86 -17.95 4.84
N GLY A 111 1.75 -17.92 3.84
CA GLY A 111 1.95 -19.02 2.91
C GLY A 111 2.49 -20.31 3.55
N GLN A 112 3.12 -20.24 4.73
CA GLN A 112 3.58 -21.42 5.47
C GLN A 112 2.50 -22.03 6.38
N LEU A 113 1.38 -21.33 6.58
CA LEU A 113 0.26 -21.74 7.44
C LEU A 113 -0.94 -22.31 6.67
N LEU A 114 -0.82 -22.44 5.35
CA LEU A 114 -1.78 -23.08 4.44
C LEU A 114 -1.18 -24.36 3.85
#